data_AF-A0AAV8YFJ3-F1
#
_entry.id   AF-A0AAV8YFJ3-F1
#
_cell.length_a   1.000
_cell.length_b   1.000
_cell.length_c   1.000
_cell.angle_alpha   90.00
_cell.angle_beta   90.00
_cell.angle_gamma   90.00
#
_symmetry.space_group_name_H-M   'P 1'
#
loop_
_entity.id
_entity.type
_entity.pdbx_description
1 polymer ?
#
loop_
_entity_poly.entity_id
_entity_poly.type
_entity_poly.pdbx_seq_one_letter_code
_entity_poly.pdbx_strand_id
1 'polypeptide(L)'
;MLISQYHRVNLENLLLEQNWCSHLNELLYLLVAADLEDHDAIEKCILAMHSVADKCASYYSKDILVKLQNRYKTLALNDVDKSDEISNSDFFNNIYDLCTDILYRKNIKTEADQAL
;
A
#
# COMPACT_ATOMS: atom_id res chain seq x y z
N MET A 1 5.73 8.71 -37.60
CA MET A 1 5.09 7.43 -37.25
C MET A 1 5.70 6.90 -35.95
N LEU A 2 5.38 7.51 -34.81
CA LEU A 2 5.98 7.17 -33.50
C LEU A 2 4.92 6.84 -32.41
N ILE A 3 3.64 6.97 -32.74
CA ILE A 3 2.52 6.88 -31.78
C ILE A 3 1.95 5.44 -31.70
N SER A 4 2.18 4.58 -32.71
CA SER A 4 1.59 3.24 -32.77
C SER A 4 2.26 2.18 -31.87
N GLN A 5 3.49 2.40 -31.39
CA GLN A 5 4.17 1.44 -30.50
C GLN A 5 3.64 1.51 -29.05
N TYR A 6 3.15 2.67 -28.62
CA TYR A 6 2.51 2.84 -27.31
C TYR A 6 1.12 2.20 -27.21
N HIS A 7 0.56 1.72 -28.33
CA HIS A 7 -0.75 1.08 -28.35
C HIS A 7 -0.75 -0.43 -28.05
N ARG A 8 0.41 -1.06 -27.77
CA ARG A 8 0.47 -2.54 -27.70
C ARG A 8 1.32 -3.16 -26.60
N VAL A 9 1.51 -2.46 -25.49
CA VAL A 9 1.81 -3.14 -24.23
C VAL A 9 0.82 -2.60 -23.21
N ASN A 10 -0.31 -3.30 -23.04
CA ASN A 10 -1.17 -3.07 -21.90
C ASN A 10 -0.44 -3.59 -20.66
N LEU A 11 0.55 -2.80 -20.22
CA LEU A 11 1.47 -3.15 -19.15
C LEU A 11 0.69 -3.44 -17.87
N GLU A 12 -0.38 -2.69 -17.64
CA GLU A 12 -1.25 -2.87 -16.50
C GLU A 12 -1.93 -4.26 -16.50
N ASN A 13 -2.52 -4.68 -17.62
CA ASN A 13 -3.10 -6.03 -17.72
C ASN A 13 -2.03 -7.12 -17.67
N LEU A 14 -0.88 -6.91 -18.29
CA LEU A 14 0.24 -7.86 -18.24
C LEU A 14 0.78 -8.05 -16.81
N LEU A 15 0.85 -6.98 -16.02
CA LEU A 15 1.22 -7.06 -14.61
C LEU A 15 0.18 -7.85 -13.81
N LEU A 16 -1.12 -7.63 -14.07
CA LEU A 16 -2.18 -8.41 -13.42
C LEU A 16 -2.13 -9.90 -13.79
N GLU A 17 -1.84 -10.23 -15.05
CA GLU A 17 -1.66 -11.60 -15.53
C GLU A 17 -0.47 -12.31 -14.87
N GLN A 18 0.50 -11.57 -14.33
CA GLN A 18 1.69 -12.09 -13.64
C GLN A 18 1.55 -12.11 -12.12
N ASN A 19 0.31 -12.16 -11.58
CA ASN A 19 0.02 -12.24 -10.15
C ASN A 19 0.63 -11.10 -9.31
N TRP A 20 0.80 -9.92 -9.90
CA TRP A 20 1.42 -8.77 -9.23
C TRP A 20 0.75 -8.40 -7.91
N CYS A 21 -0.59 -8.52 -7.82
CA CYS A 21 -1.31 -8.26 -6.58
C CYS A 21 -0.84 -9.18 -5.43
N SER A 22 -0.63 -10.47 -5.71
CA SER A 22 -0.13 -11.42 -4.72
C SER A 22 1.33 -11.18 -4.36
N HIS A 23 2.18 -10.89 -5.36
CA HIS A 23 3.60 -10.60 -5.13
C HIS A 23 3.81 -9.34 -4.28
N LEU A 24 3.01 -8.28 -4.49
CA LEU A 24 3.05 -7.09 -3.63
C LEU A 24 2.68 -7.41 -2.18
N ASN A 25 1.68 -8.27 -1.99
CA ASN A 25 1.30 -8.71 -0.66
C ASN A 25 2.42 -9.52 0.01
N GLU A 26 3.02 -10.48 -0.68
CA GLU A 26 4.18 -11.25 -0.20
C GLU A 26 5.38 -10.35 0.11
N LEU A 27 5.68 -9.39 -0.76
CA LEU A 27 6.77 -8.44 -0.55
C LEU A 27 6.57 -7.65 0.74
N LEU A 28 5.36 -7.14 1.00
CA LEU A 28 5.06 -6.43 2.24
C LEU A 28 5.29 -7.31 3.47
N TYR A 29 4.86 -8.58 3.44
CA TYR A 29 5.11 -9.53 4.52
C TYR A 29 6.61 -9.76 4.74
N LEU A 30 7.37 -9.93 3.67
CA LEU A 30 8.82 -10.15 3.75
C LEU A 30 9.55 -8.94 4.32
N LEU A 31 9.19 -7.72 3.88
CA LEU A 31 9.78 -6.49 4.40
C LEU A 31 9.52 -6.36 5.90
N VAL A 32 8.26 -6.51 6.32
CA VAL A 32 7.87 -6.44 7.74
C VAL A 32 8.52 -7.53 8.59
N ALA A 33 8.70 -8.73 8.05
CA ALA A 33 9.34 -9.84 8.75
C ALA A 33 10.87 -9.70 8.84
N ALA A 34 11.49 -9.11 7.82
CA ALA A 34 12.93 -8.89 7.77
C ALA A 34 13.35 -7.73 8.67
N ASP A 35 12.70 -6.58 8.55
CA ASP A 35 12.94 -5.40 9.37
C ASP A 35 11.71 -4.48 9.41
N LEU A 36 11.06 -4.42 10.57
CA LEU A 36 9.89 -3.54 10.78
C LEU A 36 10.27 -2.06 10.96
N GLU A 37 11.56 -1.76 11.16
CA GLU A 37 12.10 -0.39 11.27
C GLU A 37 12.61 0.14 9.92
N ASP A 38 12.64 -0.68 8.86
CA ASP A 38 12.90 -0.21 7.48
C ASP A 38 11.65 0.48 6.90
N HIS A 39 11.37 1.66 7.43
CA HIS A 39 10.20 2.45 7.08
C HIS A 39 10.18 2.86 5.61
N ASP A 40 11.35 3.12 5.02
CA ASP A 40 11.49 3.51 3.62
C ASP A 40 11.08 2.38 2.67
N ALA A 41 11.52 1.15 2.92
CA ALA A 41 11.13 0.02 2.09
C ALA A 41 9.63 -0.30 2.24
N ILE A 42 9.13 -0.23 3.47
CA ILE A 42 7.71 -0.45 3.78
C ILE A 42 6.85 0.63 3.09
N GLU A 43 7.23 1.90 3.16
CA GLU A 43 6.55 3.02 2.51
C GLU A 43 6.48 2.85 1.00
N LYS A 44 7.61 2.52 0.35
CA LYS A 44 7.65 2.26 -1.10
C LYS A 44 6.76 1.09 -1.51
N CYS A 45 6.72 0.02 -0.70
CA CYS A 45 5.85 -1.11 -0.97
C CYS A 45 4.36 -0.74 -0.83
N ILE A 46 3.99 -0.03 0.23
CA ILE A 46 2.62 0.44 0.45
C ILE A 46 2.20 1.42 -0.64
N LEU A 47 3.09 2.31 -1.07
CA LEU A 47 2.83 3.24 -2.18
C LEU A 47 2.58 2.49 -3.49
N ALA A 48 3.38 1.47 -3.78
CA ALA A 48 3.17 0.61 -4.94
C ALA A 48 1.81 -0.12 -4.84
N MET A 49 1.46 -0.67 -3.68
CA MET A 49 0.16 -1.29 -3.43
C MET A 49 -1.00 -0.30 -3.62
N HIS A 50 -0.87 0.91 -3.10
CA HIS A 50 -1.85 1.98 -3.24
C HIS A 50 -2.08 2.35 -4.70
N SER A 51 -1.01 2.46 -5.50
CA SER A 51 -1.07 2.84 -6.92
C SER A 51 -1.91 1.90 -7.79
N VAL A 52 -2.04 0.62 -7.41
CA VAL A 52 -2.83 -0.39 -8.14
C VAL A 52 -4.00 -0.94 -7.31
N ALA A 53 -4.35 -0.27 -6.20
CA ALA A 53 -5.36 -0.74 -5.25
C ALA A 53 -6.75 -0.90 -5.88
N ASP A 54 -7.09 -0.09 -6.90
CA ASP A 54 -8.36 -0.19 -7.63
C ASP A 54 -8.57 -1.55 -8.28
N LYS A 55 -7.50 -2.32 -8.51
CA LYS A 55 -7.56 -3.68 -9.04
C LYS A 55 -7.15 -4.73 -8.01
N CYS A 56 -6.17 -4.42 -7.17
CA CYS A 56 -5.54 -5.40 -6.28
C CYS A 56 -6.01 -5.39 -4.82
N ALA A 57 -6.77 -4.39 -4.34
CA ALA A 57 -7.08 -4.25 -2.91
C ALA A 57 -7.78 -5.49 -2.29
N SER A 58 -8.58 -6.21 -3.07
CA SER A 58 -9.23 -7.45 -2.63
C SER A 58 -8.23 -8.56 -2.30
N TYR A 59 -7.07 -8.60 -2.94
CA TYR A 59 -6.01 -9.60 -2.72
C TYR A 59 -5.12 -9.30 -1.52
N TYR A 60 -5.06 -8.03 -1.09
CA TYR A 60 -4.16 -7.62 -0.02
C TYR A 60 -4.66 -8.09 1.35
N SER A 61 -3.72 -8.49 2.19
CA SER A 61 -4.02 -8.93 3.55
C SER A 61 -4.47 -7.75 4.40
N LYS A 62 -5.71 -7.87 4.91
CA LYS A 62 -6.28 -6.88 5.84
C LYS A 62 -5.47 -6.80 7.13
N ASP A 63 -5.01 -7.94 7.64
CA ASP A 63 -4.39 -8.03 8.96
C ASP A 63 -3.07 -7.26 9.04
N ILE A 64 -2.22 -7.39 8.01
CA ILE A 64 -0.94 -6.66 7.99
C ILE A 64 -1.16 -5.16 7.77
N LEU A 65 -2.10 -4.78 6.90
CA LEU A 65 -2.44 -3.37 6.64
C LEU A 65 -2.99 -2.69 7.90
N VAL A 66 -3.88 -3.35 8.65
CA VAL A 66 -4.40 -2.82 9.93
C VAL A 66 -3.29 -2.70 10.98
N LYS A 67 -2.39 -3.68 11.05
CA LYS A 67 -1.23 -3.62 11.97
C LYS A 67 -0.32 -2.43 11.64
N LEU A 68 0.01 -2.24 10.36
CA LEU A 68 0.84 -1.13 9.91
C LEU A 68 0.15 0.22 10.10
N GLN A 69 -1.14 0.32 9.77
CA GLN A 69 -1.96 1.51 10.04
C GLN A 69 -1.87 1.91 11.52
N ASN A 70 -2.14 0.99 12.44
CA ASN A 70 -2.09 1.28 13.88
C ASN A 70 -0.68 1.65 14.35
N ARG A 71 0.35 0.96 13.83
CA ARG A 71 1.75 1.28 14.14
C ARG A 71 2.11 2.68 13.71
N TYR A 72 1.87 3.05 12.45
CA TYR A 72 2.24 4.36 11.92
C TYR A 72 1.44 5.50 12.54
N LYS A 73 0.17 5.27 12.91
CA LYS A 73 -0.60 6.20 13.75
C LYS A 73 0.10 6.44 15.10
N THR A 74 0.60 5.39 15.73
CA THR A 74 1.26 5.48 17.04
C THR A 74 2.61 6.20 16.91
N LEU A 75 3.39 5.88 15.88
CA LEU A 75 4.67 6.54 15.60
C LEU A 75 4.47 8.03 15.30
N ALA A 76 3.49 8.39 14.47
CA ALA A 76 3.18 9.78 14.16
C ALA A 76 2.82 10.58 15.42
N LEU A 77 2.00 10.01 16.32
CA LEU A 77 1.62 10.66 17.58
C LEU A 77 2.83 10.85 18.51
N ASN A 78 3.66 9.81 18.67
CA ASN A 78 4.82 9.85 19.56
C ASN A 78 5.94 10.77 19.05
N ASP A 79 5.97 11.06 17.74
CA ASP A 79 6.99 11.92 17.15
C ASP A 79 6.64 13.42 17.21
N VAL A 80 5.35 13.77 17.33
CA VAL A 80 4.89 15.16 17.55
C VAL A 80 5.37 15.71 18.90
N ASP A 81 5.53 14.84 19.90
CA ASP A 81 5.96 15.22 21.24
C ASP A 81 7.47 15.52 21.36
N LYS A 82 8.25 15.29 20.29
CA LYS A 82 9.69 15.61 20.24
C LYS A 82 9.89 17.05 19.76
N SER A 83 9.87 17.99 20.69
CA SER A 83 9.85 19.43 20.41
C SER A 83 11.13 20.05 19.81
N ASP A 84 12.24 19.31 19.69
CA ASP A 84 13.56 19.89 19.37
C ASP A 84 14.26 19.30 18.11
N GLU A 85 13.65 18.33 17.40
CA GLU A 85 14.21 17.73 16.17
C GLU A 85 13.23 17.82 14.99
N ILE A 86 13.75 17.68 13.76
CA ILE A 86 12.93 17.57 12.54
C ILE A 86 11.99 16.38 12.72
N SER A 87 10.71 16.65 12.99
CA SER A 87 9.71 15.62 13.19
C SER A 87 9.45 14.84 11.90
N ASN A 88 9.40 13.51 12.01
CA ASN A 88 8.97 12.59 10.97
C ASN A 88 7.47 12.29 11.04
N SER A 89 6.70 13.04 11.85
CA SER A 89 5.26 12.80 12.02
C SER A 89 4.51 12.82 10.68
N ASP A 90 4.82 13.76 9.78
CA ASP A 90 4.21 13.84 8.45
C ASP A 90 4.49 12.59 7.60
N PHE A 91 5.71 12.07 7.67
CA PHE A 91 6.09 10.83 6.98
C PHE A 91 5.30 9.63 7.50
N PHE A 92 5.18 9.49 8.83
CA PHE A 92 4.40 8.41 9.42
C PHE A 92 2.90 8.55 9.15
N ASN A 93 2.35 9.78 9.18
CA ASN A 93 0.96 10.06 8.83
C ASN A 93 0.67 9.68 7.37
N ASN A 94 1.57 9.98 6.44
CA ASN A 94 1.41 9.58 5.05
C ASN A 94 1.27 8.05 4.88
N ILE A 95 2.08 7.25 5.59
CA ILE A 95 1.98 5.79 5.53
C ILE A 95 0.66 5.29 6.16
N TYR A 96 0.22 5.93 7.25
CA TYR A 96 -1.08 5.67 7.86
C TYR A 96 -2.23 5.94 6.87
N ASP A 97 -2.19 7.06 6.15
CA ASP A 97 -3.22 7.45 5.18
C ASP A 97 -3.25 6.48 3.99
N LEU A 98 -2.09 6.10 3.45
CA LEU A 98 -2.00 5.10 2.38
C LEU A 98 -2.63 3.74 2.79
N CYS A 99 -2.35 3.26 4.01
CA CYS A 99 -2.97 2.05 4.53
C CYS A 99 -4.50 2.20 4.65
N THR A 100 -4.96 3.36 5.13
CA THR A 100 -6.39 3.67 5.29
C THR A 100 -7.13 3.64 3.95
N ASP A 101 -6.55 4.25 2.92
CA ASP A 101 -7.14 4.29 1.59
C ASP A 101 -7.20 2.90 0.94
N ILE A 102 -6.15 2.09 1.07
CA ILE A 102 -6.16 0.71 0.58
C ILE A 102 -7.26 -0.11 1.27
N LEU A 103 -7.37 0.01 2.60
CA LEU A 103 -8.38 -0.69 3.39
C LEU A 103 -9.81 -0.26 3.02
N TYR A 104 -10.02 1.03 2.74
CA TYR A 104 -11.30 1.55 2.28
C TYR A 104 -11.69 0.96 0.91
N ARG A 105 -10.77 0.97 -0.07
CA ARG A 105 -11.00 0.38 -1.40
C ARG A 105 -11.29 -1.12 -1.35
N LYS A 106 -10.65 -1.84 -0.41
CA LYS A 106 -10.93 -3.26 -0.17
C LYS A 106 -12.39 -3.47 0.25
N ASN A 107 -12.93 -2.61 1.10
CA ASN A 107 -14.30 -2.73 1.61
C ASN A 107 -15.37 -2.34 0.57
N ILE A 108 -15.10 -1.37 -0.32
CA ILE A 108 -16.04 -0.97 -1.38
C ILE A 108 -16.34 -2.15 -2.33
N LYS A 109 -15.33 -2.94 -2.70
CA LYS A 109 -15.53 -4.06 -3.65
C LYS A 109 -16.32 -5.22 -3.04
N THR A 110 -16.23 -5.46 -1.73
CA THR A 110 -17.04 -6.48 -1.06
C THR A 110 -18.54 -6.21 -1.15
N GLU A 111 -18.98 -4.96 -1.36
CA GLU A 111 -20.40 -4.63 -1.53
C GLU A 111 -20.87 -4.81 -2.99
N ALA A 112 -19.97 -4.63 -3.97
CA ALA A 112 -20.31 -4.81 -5.39
C ALA A 112 -20.45 -6.29 -5.81
N ASP A 113 -19.76 -7.21 -5.12
CA ASP A 113 -19.79 -8.64 -5.41
C ASP A 113 -20.95 -9.39 -4.69
N GLN A 114 -21.80 -8.70 -3.92
CA GLN A 114 -22.98 -9.27 -3.24
C GLN A 114 -24.31 -9.02 -3.97
N ALA A 115 -24.26 -8.44 -5.18
CA ALA A 115 -25.45 -8.08 -5.98
C ALA A 115 -25.67 -8.96 -7.23
N LEU A 116 -25.10 -10.18 -7.27
CA LEU A 116 -25.27 -11.17 -8.34
C LEU A 116 -25.76 -12.52 -7.82
#